data_AF-A0A9Q6Z3W9-F1
#
_entry.id   AF-A0A9Q6Z3W9-F1
#
_cell.length_a   1.000
_cell.length_b   1.000
_cell.length_c   1.000
_cell.angle_alpha   90.00
_cell.angle_beta   90.00
_cell.angle_gamma   90.00
#
_symmetry.space_group_name_H-M   'P 1'
#
loop_
_entity.id
_entity.type
_entity.pdbx_description
1 polymer ?
#
loop_
_entity_poly.entity_id
_entity_poly.type
_entity_poly.pdbx_seq_one_letter_code
_entity_poly.pdbx_strand_id
1 'polypeptide(L)'
;MKTKEEVIREAWGDNYNDQINKNGWLTVGFNYEYNHNDFDTIRYLDCVEIRPKSLQGIESNNGWIRIESKKDLPKESCPVFIKDFTGCISEIPYYYFNEYKLFKGQNTCLKWEDVISYSTIFKPKKPHY
;
A
#
# COMPACT_ATOMS: atom_id res chain seq x y z
N MET A 1 -12.17 3.05 -10.51
CA MET A 1 -10.91 2.70 -9.79
C MET A 1 -10.51 1.32 -10.27
N LYS A 2 -9.28 1.14 -10.76
CA LYS A 2 -8.81 -0.18 -11.22
C LYS A 2 -8.63 -1.10 -10.00
N THR A 3 -8.98 -2.37 -10.18
CA THR A 3 -8.68 -3.42 -9.21
C THR A 3 -7.16 -3.69 -9.20
N LYS A 4 -6.68 -4.32 -8.13
CA LYS A 4 -5.27 -4.72 -8.03
C LYS A 4 -4.84 -5.61 -9.20
N GLU A 5 -5.72 -6.52 -9.61
CA GLU A 5 -5.49 -7.43 -10.73
C GLU A 5 -5.40 -6.68 -12.07
N GLU A 6 -6.28 -5.70 -12.32
CA GLU A 6 -6.23 -4.87 -13.53
C GLU A 6 -4.92 -4.07 -13.62
N VAL A 7 -4.46 -3.51 -12.50
CA VAL A 7 -3.17 -2.78 -12.44
C VAL A 7 -1.99 -3.72 -12.72
N ILE A 8 -2.00 -4.93 -12.16
CA ILE A 8 -0.96 -5.94 -12.44
C ILE A 8 -0.98 -6.34 -13.93
N ARG A 9 -2.16 -6.61 -14.49
CA ARG A 9 -2.33 -6.98 -15.90
C ARG A 9 -1.81 -5.89 -16.84
N GLU A 10 -2.14 -4.64 -16.57
CA GLU A 10 -1.66 -3.50 -17.35
C GLU A 10 -0.14 -3.32 -17.25
N ALA A 11 0.46 -3.48 -16.06
CA ALA A 11 1.90 -3.33 -15.88
C ALA A 11 2.72 -4.43 -16.57
N TRP A 12 2.18 -5.65 -16.64
CA TRP A 12 2.82 -6.77 -17.34
C TRP A 12 2.53 -6.76 -18.85
N GLY A 13 1.44 -6.13 -19.29
CA GLY A 13 1.04 -6.05 -20.69
C GLY A 13 0.89 -7.45 -21.30
N ASP A 14 1.49 -7.65 -22.46
CA ASP A 14 1.47 -8.92 -23.20
C ASP A 14 2.17 -10.07 -22.46
N ASN A 15 2.99 -9.77 -21.44
CA ASN A 15 3.69 -10.77 -20.64
C ASN A 15 2.86 -11.27 -19.44
N TYR A 16 1.63 -10.74 -19.24
CA TYR A 16 0.77 -11.17 -18.15
C TYR A 16 0.35 -12.65 -18.31
N ASN A 17 0.50 -13.44 -17.25
CA ASN A 17 0.14 -14.86 -17.22
C ASN A 17 -0.23 -15.32 -15.80
N ASP A 18 -0.77 -16.54 -15.69
CA ASP A 18 -1.31 -17.11 -14.45
C ASP A 18 -0.25 -17.45 -13.38
N GLN A 19 1.05 -17.40 -13.71
CA GLN A 19 2.13 -17.60 -12.76
C GLN A 19 2.46 -16.33 -11.95
N ILE A 20 1.89 -15.18 -12.34
CA ILE A 20 2.05 -13.92 -11.64
C ILE A 20 1.18 -13.93 -10.39
N ASN A 21 1.79 -13.73 -9.23
CA ASN A 21 1.07 -13.77 -7.97
C ASN A 21 0.24 -12.50 -7.71
N LYS A 22 -0.55 -12.50 -6.62
CA LYS A 22 -1.43 -11.39 -6.20
C LYS A 22 -0.74 -10.04 -5.96
N ASN A 23 0.59 -10.00 -5.92
CA ASN A 23 1.42 -8.81 -5.72
C ASN A 23 2.24 -8.45 -6.96
N GLY A 24 2.00 -9.15 -8.09
CA GLY A 24 2.65 -8.88 -9.37
C GLY A 24 4.02 -9.50 -9.55
N TRP A 25 4.45 -10.40 -8.66
CA TRP A 25 5.74 -11.09 -8.80
C TRP A 25 5.60 -12.35 -9.65
N LEU A 26 6.58 -12.56 -10.53
CA LEU A 26 6.77 -13.75 -11.33
C LEU A 26 8.07 -14.43 -10.92
N THR A 27 8.02 -15.72 -10.59
CA THR A 27 9.22 -16.52 -10.32
C THR A 27 9.78 -17.06 -11.63
N VAL A 28 11.07 -16.80 -11.89
CA VAL A 28 11.79 -17.21 -13.10
C VAL A 28 13.10 -17.92 -12.75
N GLY A 29 13.63 -18.71 -13.68
CA GLY A 29 14.96 -19.31 -13.54
C GLY A 29 16.08 -18.27 -13.69
N PHE A 30 17.29 -18.57 -13.23
CA PHE A 30 18.44 -17.63 -13.28
C PHE A 30 18.83 -17.16 -14.68
N ASN A 31 18.57 -17.98 -15.69
CA ASN A 31 18.90 -17.68 -17.08
C ASN A 31 17.77 -16.93 -17.80
N TYR A 32 16.73 -16.52 -17.09
CA TYR A 32 15.65 -15.73 -17.67
C TYR A 32 16.16 -14.33 -18.00
N GLU A 33 16.02 -13.92 -19.26
CA GLU A 33 16.41 -12.60 -19.71
C GLU A 33 15.31 -11.58 -19.41
N TYR A 34 15.66 -10.51 -18.72
CA TYR A 34 14.77 -9.39 -18.42
C TYR A 34 15.56 -8.09 -18.30
N ASN A 35 14.91 -6.96 -18.54
CA ASN A 35 15.54 -5.66 -18.40
C ASN A 35 15.57 -5.23 -16.93
N HIS A 36 16.75 -5.19 -16.31
CA HIS A 36 16.93 -4.73 -14.92
C HIS A 36 16.45 -3.29 -14.66
N ASN A 37 16.29 -2.47 -15.71
CA ASN A 37 15.75 -1.13 -15.56
C ASN A 37 14.23 -1.13 -15.36
N ASP A 38 13.52 -2.13 -15.89
CA ASP A 38 12.06 -2.17 -15.89
C ASP A 38 11.49 -3.00 -14.72
N PHE A 39 12.32 -3.87 -14.12
CA PHE A 39 11.89 -4.82 -13.10
C PHE A 39 12.66 -4.66 -11.77
N ASP A 40 11.91 -4.75 -10.67
CA ASP A 40 12.43 -5.10 -9.35
C ASP A 40 12.72 -6.60 -9.29
N THR A 41 13.72 -6.98 -8.47
CA THR A 41 14.18 -8.37 -8.40
C THR A 41 14.46 -8.83 -6.97
N ILE A 42 14.08 -10.05 -6.64
CA ILE A 42 14.49 -10.76 -5.42
C ILE A 42 15.19 -12.05 -5.85
N ARG A 43 16.40 -12.31 -5.35
CA ARG A 43 17.19 -13.50 -5.70
C ARG A 43 17.07 -14.55 -4.60
N TYR A 44 16.78 -15.79 -5.00
CA TYR A 44 16.79 -16.98 -4.17
C TYR A 44 17.97 -17.88 -4.56
N LEU A 45 18.09 -19.06 -3.93
CA LEU A 45 19.19 -19.99 -4.19
C LEU A 45 19.09 -20.62 -5.59
N ASP A 46 17.88 -20.86 -6.08
CA ASP A 46 17.55 -21.61 -7.31
C ASP A 46 16.72 -20.81 -8.32
N CYS A 47 16.23 -19.63 -7.95
CA CYS A 47 15.36 -18.80 -8.79
C CYS A 47 15.52 -17.29 -8.51
N VAL A 48 14.86 -16.50 -9.36
CA VAL A 48 14.71 -15.06 -9.20
C VAL A 48 13.23 -14.72 -9.28
N GLU A 49 12.73 -13.89 -8.37
CA GLU A 49 11.43 -13.25 -8.55
C GLU A 49 11.63 -11.89 -9.19
N ILE A 50 10.81 -11.59 -10.20
CA ILE A 50 10.82 -10.32 -10.92
C ILE A 50 9.43 -9.67 -10.89
N ARG A 51 9.39 -8.34 -10.90
CA ARG A 51 8.15 -7.57 -10.96
C ARG A 51 8.37 -6.21 -11.62
N PRO A 52 7.49 -5.72 -12.51
CA PRO A 52 7.58 -4.36 -13.04
C PRO A 52 7.69 -3.31 -11.93
N LYS A 53 8.63 -2.37 -12.05
CA LYS A 53 8.82 -1.30 -11.06
C LYS A 53 7.60 -0.40 -10.89
N SER A 54 6.74 -0.32 -11.92
CA SER A 54 5.46 0.37 -11.84
C SER A 54 4.49 -0.23 -10.80
N LEU A 55 4.74 -1.46 -10.35
CA LEU A 55 3.98 -2.13 -9.28
C LEU A 55 4.63 -1.99 -7.91
N GLN A 56 5.71 -1.20 -7.78
CA GLN A 56 6.30 -0.92 -6.48
C GLN A 56 5.25 -0.32 -5.54
N GLY A 57 5.15 -0.85 -4.33
CA GLY A 57 4.18 -0.40 -3.33
C GLY A 57 2.76 -0.95 -3.55
N ILE A 58 2.48 -1.82 -4.52
CA ILE A 58 1.14 -2.40 -4.69
C ILE A 58 0.72 -3.33 -3.53
N GLU A 59 1.69 -3.86 -2.80
CA GLU A 59 1.52 -4.63 -1.57
C GLU A 59 1.10 -3.78 -0.38
N SER A 60 1.50 -2.51 -0.37
CA SER A 60 1.40 -1.59 0.77
C SER A 60 0.81 -0.24 0.38
N ASN A 61 0.13 -0.15 -0.77
CA ASN A 61 -0.33 1.09 -1.40
C ASN A 61 0.68 2.25 -1.30
N ASN A 62 1.98 2.04 -1.56
CA ASN A 62 3.08 3.01 -1.37
C ASN A 62 3.35 3.43 0.09
N GLY A 63 3.33 2.48 1.03
CA GLY A 63 3.49 2.75 2.47
C GLY A 63 2.20 3.19 3.17
N TRP A 64 1.07 3.07 2.49
CA TRP A 64 -0.27 3.28 3.00
C TRP A 64 -0.92 1.94 3.36
N ILE A 65 -1.09 1.68 4.65
CA ILE A 65 -1.72 0.46 5.13
C ILE A 65 -3.24 0.63 5.01
N ARG A 66 -3.88 -0.29 4.29
CA ARG A 66 -5.34 -0.38 4.20
C ARG A 66 -5.90 -0.86 5.55
N ILE A 67 -6.95 -0.21 6.04
CA ILE A 67 -7.64 -0.62 7.25
C ILE A 67 -8.79 -1.53 6.84
N GLU A 68 -8.70 -2.83 7.13
CA GLU A 68 -9.80 -3.79 6.88
C GLU A 68 -10.58 -4.09 8.16
N SER A 69 -9.96 -3.86 9.31
CA SER A 69 -10.55 -4.07 10.63
C SER A 69 -10.01 -3.07 11.65
N LYS A 70 -10.69 -2.96 12.79
CA LYS A 70 -10.20 -2.17 13.93
C LYS A 70 -8.79 -2.55 14.40
N LYS A 71 -8.34 -3.79 14.15
CA LYS A 71 -6.99 -4.27 14.53
C LYS A 71 -5.88 -3.66 13.67
N ASP A 72 -6.23 -3.21 12.47
CA ASP A 72 -5.30 -2.62 11.51
C ASP A 72 -5.11 -1.12 11.74
N LEU A 73 -5.80 -0.55 12.74
CA LEU A 73 -5.64 0.85 13.09
C LEU A 73 -4.23 1.13 13.63
N PRO A 74 -3.60 2.25 13.25
CA PRO A 74 -2.31 2.61 13.78
C PRO A 74 -2.43 2.90 15.28
N LYS A 75 -1.43 2.43 16.03
CA LYS A 75 -1.36 2.57 17.49
C LYS A 75 -0.88 3.95 17.95
N GLU A 76 -0.35 4.72 17.01
CA GLU A 76 0.18 6.07 17.20
C GLU A 76 -0.51 7.03 16.24
N SER A 77 -0.42 8.33 16.51
CA SER A 77 -0.98 9.34 15.61
C SER A 77 -0.26 9.35 14.28
N CYS A 78 -1.00 9.30 13.17
CA CYS A 78 -0.42 9.40 11.84
C CYS A 78 -1.37 10.12 10.87
N PRO A 79 -0.87 10.50 9.68
CA PRO A 79 -1.73 10.94 8.58
C PRO A 79 -2.64 9.79 8.12
N VAL A 80 -3.92 10.11 7.87
CA VAL A 80 -4.92 9.16 7.39
C VAL A 80 -5.70 9.75 6.22
N PHE A 81 -6.18 8.89 5.32
CA PHE A 81 -7.20 9.24 4.35
C PHE A 81 -8.55 8.74 4.82
N ILE A 82 -9.51 9.65 4.87
CA ILE A 82 -10.91 9.33 5.14
C ILE A 82 -11.71 9.44 3.84
N LYS A 83 -12.73 8.58 3.72
CA LYS A 83 -13.76 8.70 2.71
C LYS A 83 -15.05 9.10 3.41
N ASP A 84 -15.55 10.29 3.12
CA ASP A 84 -16.80 10.74 3.72
C ASP A 84 -18.02 10.04 3.08
N PHE A 85 -19.21 10.35 3.61
CA PHE A 85 -20.48 9.79 3.12
C PHE A 85 -20.82 10.17 1.67
N THR A 86 -20.20 11.22 1.13
CA THR A 86 -20.33 11.61 -0.29
C THR A 86 -19.35 10.87 -1.19
N GLY A 87 -18.41 10.15 -0.59
CA GLY A 87 -17.33 9.44 -1.27
C GLY A 87 -16.11 10.30 -1.56
N CYS A 88 -16.07 11.54 -1.06
CA CYS A 88 -14.90 12.40 -1.19
C CYS A 88 -13.77 11.89 -0.29
N ILE A 89 -12.55 11.87 -0.83
CA ILE A 89 -11.34 11.46 -0.11
C ILE A 89 -10.64 12.72 0.39
N SER A 90 -10.39 12.79 1.70
CA SER A 90 -9.66 13.89 2.34
C SER A 90 -8.50 13.34 3.16
N GLU A 91 -7.36 14.05 3.14
CA GLU A 91 -6.23 13.78 4.02
C GLU A 91 -6.43 14.47 5.36
N ILE A 92 -6.27 13.74 6.46
CA ILE A 92 -6.19 14.29 7.80
C ILE A 92 -4.75 14.10 8.29
N PRO A 93 -3.99 15.17 8.50
CA PRO A 93 -2.56 15.09 8.80
C PRO A 93 -2.24 14.51 10.19
N TYR A 94 -3.20 14.56 11.13
CA TYR A 94 -3.05 14.01 12.48
C TYR A 94 -4.36 13.39 12.97
N TYR A 95 -4.45 12.06 12.92
CA TYR A 95 -5.60 11.33 13.46
C TYR A 95 -5.19 10.47 14.66
N TYR A 96 -5.92 10.58 15.77
CA TYR A 96 -5.68 9.82 16.99
C TYR A 96 -6.67 8.67 17.08
N PHE A 97 -6.18 7.45 16.90
CA PHE A 97 -6.96 6.23 17.17
C PHE A 97 -6.95 5.88 18.65
N ASN A 98 -7.23 6.84 19.53
CA ASN A 98 -7.46 6.56 20.94
C ASN A 98 -8.95 6.41 21.19
N GLU A 99 -9.30 5.27 21.79
CA GLU A 99 -10.66 4.89 22.09
C GLU A 99 -11.38 6.01 22.89
N TYR A 100 -12.59 6.35 22.45
CA TYR A 100 -13.62 7.06 23.23
C TYR A 100 -13.57 8.57 23.46
N LYS A 101 -12.79 9.37 22.73
CA LYS A 101 -13.08 10.82 22.65
C LYS A 101 -12.96 11.35 21.23
N LEU A 102 -13.98 11.02 20.43
CA LEU A 102 -14.50 11.96 19.43
C LEU A 102 -14.49 13.35 20.06
N PHE A 103 -13.69 14.27 19.52
CA PHE A 103 -13.68 15.65 19.95
C PHE A 103 -15.12 16.19 19.87
N LYS A 104 -15.82 16.21 21.00
CA LYS A 104 -17.05 16.98 21.19
C LYS A 104 -16.64 18.45 21.12
N GLY A 105 -16.56 18.97 19.91
CA GLY A 105 -16.19 20.35 19.64
C GLY A 105 -16.50 20.80 18.23
N GLN A 106 -16.37 19.92 17.23
CA GLN A 106 -16.68 20.27 15.84
C GLN A 106 -17.21 19.06 15.06
N ASN A 107 -18.54 18.89 15.06
CA ASN A 107 -19.44 18.21 14.09
C ASN A 107 -18.97 17.03 13.18
N THR A 108 -17.88 16.34 13.47
CA THR A 108 -17.43 15.21 12.65
C THR A 108 -17.12 14.01 13.54
N CYS A 109 -18.15 13.21 13.75
CA CYS A 109 -18.04 11.90 14.36
C CYS A 109 -17.50 10.91 13.31
N LEU A 110 -16.23 11.01 12.92
CA LEU A 110 -15.61 10.04 12.02
C LEU A 110 -15.50 8.71 12.77
N LYS A 111 -16.13 7.67 12.22
CA LYS A 111 -15.96 6.32 12.72
C LYS A 111 -14.75 5.68 12.04
N TRP A 112 -14.21 4.61 12.61
CA TRP A 112 -13.04 3.95 12.02
C TRP A 112 -13.39 3.34 10.65
N GLU A 113 -14.66 3.00 10.43
CA GLU A 113 -15.22 2.53 9.17
C GLU A 113 -15.10 3.57 8.03
N ASP A 114 -14.93 4.85 8.37
CA ASP A 114 -14.76 5.95 7.41
C ASP A 114 -13.28 6.11 6.99
N VAL A 115 -12.34 5.42 7.66
CA VAL A 115 -10.91 5.48 7.36
C VAL A 115 -10.53 4.36 6.40
N ILE A 116 -10.02 4.74 5.23
CA ILE A 116 -9.71 3.78 4.16
C ILE A 116 -8.24 3.36 4.12
N SER A 117 -7.33 4.23 4.60
CA SER A 117 -5.90 3.95 4.64
C SER A 117 -5.13 4.95 5.52
N TYR A 118 -3.96 4.57 6.00
CA TYR A 118 -3.06 5.45 6.75
C TYR A 118 -1.60 5.27 6.33
N SER A 119 -0.79 6.32 6.46
CA SER A 119 0.64 6.26 6.14
C SER A 119 1.47 6.02 7.39
N THR A 120 2.38 5.04 7.33
CA THR A 120 3.37 4.81 8.38
C THR A 120 4.66 5.57 8.14
N ILE A 121 4.66 6.72 7.45
CA ILE A 121 5.90 7.51 7.30
C ILE A 121 6.37 7.95 8.69
N PHE A 122 7.16 7.08 9.32
CA PHE A 122 8.08 7.42 10.38
C PHE A 122 8.99 8.46 9.77
N LYS A 123 9.02 9.66 10.37
CA LYS A 123 10.06 10.63 10.07
C LYS A 123 11.40 9.88 10.13
N PRO A 124 12.27 9.96 9.10
CA PRO A 124 13.53 9.27 9.13
C PRO A 124 14.23 9.61 10.45
N LYS A 125 14.68 8.58 11.19
CA LYS A 125 15.56 8.81 12.35
C LYS A 125 16.74 9.63 11.84
N LYS A 126 17.10 10.69 12.56
CA LYS A 126 18.29 11.49 12.23
C LYS A 126 19.45 10.53 11.96
N PRO A 127 20.23 10.70 10.87
CA PRO A 127 21.43 9.91 10.68
C PRO A 127 22.29 10.05 11.95
N HIS A 128 22.80 8.92 12.42
CA HIS A 128 23.82 8.93 13.47
C HIS A 128 25.06 9.60 12.86
N TYR A 129 25.39 10.80 13.34
CA TYR A 129 26.67 11.47 13.04
C TYR A 129 27.75 10.92 13.96
#